data_AF-A0A2V9ETN2-F1
#
_entry.id   AF-A0A2V9ETN2-F1
#
_cell.length_a   1.000
_cell.length_b   1.000
_cell.length_c   1.000
_cell.angle_alpha   90.00
_cell.angle_beta   90.00
_cell.angle_gamma   90.00
#
_symmetry.space_group_name_H-M   'P 1'
#
loop_
_entity.id
_entity.type
_entity.pdbx_description
1 polymer ?
#
loop_
_entity_poly.entity_id
_entity_poly.type
_entity_poly.pdbx_seq_one_letter_code
_entity_poly.pdbx_strand_id
1 'polypeptide(L)'
;MYKRHDPCILYVDDCFGHTELVKALREVHFVVVGHHEQYGNRQSVKDEEIIPLCASNKWLIATTDKNMILRHRGLLLRHRQSVIFTTNCNDDNLTVWVPGFEKNKAKIDRTWKKREPPWVGRLHPGGHLEIFDLIKYTESQAETVRKRRN
;
A
#
# COMPACT_ATOMS: atom_id res chain seq x y z
N MET A 1 -14.93 19.65 1.91
CA MET A 1 -14.34 18.71 0.93
C MET A 1 -12.95 18.35 1.43
N TYR A 2 -12.65 17.07 1.68
CA TYR A 2 -11.34 16.64 2.22
C TYR A 2 -10.22 16.96 1.23
N LYS A 3 -9.13 17.57 1.70
CA LYS A 3 -7.94 17.86 0.88
C LYS A 3 -6.67 17.79 1.74
N ARG A 4 -5.77 16.85 1.45
CA ARG A 4 -4.42 16.84 2.03
C ARG A 4 -3.50 17.75 1.24
N HIS A 5 -2.65 18.47 1.96
CA HIS A 5 -1.58 19.30 1.39
C HIS A 5 -0.23 18.59 1.44
N ASP A 6 -0.09 17.58 2.30
CA ASP A 6 1.12 16.78 2.44
C ASP A 6 1.47 16.04 1.14
N PRO A 7 2.77 15.89 0.82
CA PRO A 7 3.20 15.02 -0.28
C PRO A 7 2.76 13.58 -0.04
N CYS A 8 2.57 12.81 -1.12
CA CYS A 8 2.36 11.37 -1.01
C CYS A 8 3.73 10.71 -0.85
N ILE A 9 4.04 10.24 0.35
CA ILE A 9 5.24 9.46 0.63
C ILE A 9 4.84 7.98 0.67
N LEU A 10 5.51 7.14 -0.11
CA LEU A 10 5.31 5.70 -0.07
C LEU A 10 6.22 5.09 1.00
N TYR A 11 5.63 4.44 1.99
CA TYR A 11 6.35 3.48 2.82
C TYR A 11 6.30 2.12 2.11
N VAL A 12 7.45 1.51 1.91
CA VAL A 12 7.63 0.24 1.18
C VAL A 12 8.06 -0.80 2.20
N ASP A 13 7.22 -1.80 2.45
CA ASP A 13 7.46 -2.82 3.49
C ASP A 13 8.57 -3.82 3.12
N ASP A 14 8.94 -4.69 4.07
CA ASP A 14 10.04 -5.65 3.90
C ASP A 14 9.78 -6.64 2.75
N CYS A 15 8.51 -7.01 2.51
CA CYS A 15 8.11 -7.88 1.40
C CYS A 15 8.23 -7.19 0.02
N PHE A 16 8.36 -5.86 0.02
CA PHE A 16 8.64 -5.01 -1.12
C PHE A 16 10.08 -4.45 -1.06
N GLY A 17 10.83 -4.79 -0.01
CA GLY A 17 11.87 -3.98 0.60
C GLY A 17 13.29 -4.26 0.15
N HIS A 18 13.51 -4.88 -1.01
CA HIS A 18 14.84 -4.90 -1.60
C HIS A 18 15.26 -3.47 -1.94
N THR A 19 16.49 -3.09 -1.55
CA THR A 19 17.06 -1.74 -1.75
C THR A 19 16.91 -1.24 -3.18
N GLU A 20 16.87 -2.16 -4.14
CA GLU A 20 16.68 -1.91 -5.57
C GLU A 20 15.29 -1.37 -5.93
N LEU A 21 14.21 -1.85 -5.28
CA LEU A 21 12.84 -1.38 -5.55
C LEU A 21 12.63 0.03 -5.05
N VAL A 22 13.14 0.32 -3.84
CA VAL A 22 13.14 1.69 -3.28
C VAL A 22 13.88 2.64 -4.23
N LYS A 23 15.04 2.22 -4.75
CA LYS A 23 15.81 3.00 -5.72
C LYS A 23 15.02 3.22 -7.02
N ALA A 24 14.46 2.15 -7.60
CA ALA A 24 13.72 2.24 -8.86
C ALA A 24 12.46 3.12 -8.73
N LEU A 25 11.72 3.04 -7.62
CA LEU A 25 10.57 3.91 -7.37
C LEU A 25 10.97 5.39 -7.23
N ARG A 26 12.14 5.68 -6.66
CA ARG A 26 12.70 7.03 -6.60
C ARG A 26 13.12 7.55 -7.98
N GLU A 27 13.68 6.69 -8.83
CA GLU A 27 14.03 7.03 -10.22
C GLU A 27 12.80 7.46 -11.03
N VAL A 28 11.63 6.86 -10.77
CA VAL A 28 10.33 7.29 -11.33
C VAL A 28 9.61 8.33 -10.44
N HIS A 29 10.38 9.11 -9.70
CA HIS A 29 9.98 10.31 -8.96
C HIS A 29 9.00 10.12 -7.78
N PHE A 30 8.88 8.93 -7.20
CA PHE A 30 8.22 8.80 -5.90
C PHE A 30 9.14 9.25 -4.76
N VAL A 31 8.54 9.83 -3.72
CA VAL A 31 9.19 9.97 -2.42
C VAL A 31 8.92 8.67 -1.65
N VAL A 32 9.97 7.95 -1.30
CA VAL A 32 9.88 6.60 -0.74
C VAL A 32 10.66 6.52 0.57
N VAL A 33 10.06 5.89 1.57
CA VAL A 33 10.73 5.43 2.79
C VAL A 33 10.77 3.91 2.74
N GLY A 34 11.97 3.35 2.63
CA GLY A 34 12.17 1.90 2.62
C GLY A 34 12.14 1.31 4.03
N HIS A 35 11.69 0.05 4.16
CA HIS A 35 11.72 -0.69 5.41
C HIS A 35 13.08 -0.63 6.12
N HIS A 36 14.16 -0.94 5.41
CA HIS A 36 15.52 -0.94 5.95
C HIS A 36 16.02 0.46 6.36
N GLU A 37 15.53 1.52 5.74
CA GLU A 37 15.88 2.89 6.14
C GLU A 37 15.25 3.25 7.49
N GLN A 38 14.05 2.72 7.74
CA GLN A 38 13.30 2.98 8.97
C GLN A 38 13.72 2.07 10.13
N TYR A 39 14.01 0.79 9.86
CA TYR A 39 14.21 -0.24 10.88
C TYR A 39 15.58 -0.92 10.84
N GLY A 40 16.48 -0.51 9.93
CA GLY A 40 17.76 -1.16 9.72
C GLY A 40 17.60 -2.60 9.25
N ASN A 41 18.37 -3.52 9.84
CA ASN A 41 18.31 -4.96 9.52
C ASN A 41 17.29 -5.72 10.38
N ARG A 42 16.38 -5.02 11.09
CA ARG A 42 15.34 -5.68 11.87
C ARG A 42 14.37 -6.38 10.91
N GLN A 43 14.45 -7.70 10.87
CA GLN A 43 13.47 -8.52 10.15
C GLN A 43 12.21 -8.70 11.00
N SER A 44 11.08 -9.02 10.34
CA SER A 44 9.82 -9.40 11.02
C SER A 44 9.24 -8.30 11.94
N VAL A 45 9.43 -7.02 11.59
CA VAL A 45 8.70 -5.93 12.24
C VAL A 45 7.21 -6.14 11.99
N LYS A 46 6.41 -6.09 13.07
CA LYS A 46 4.98 -6.41 12.99
C LYS A 46 4.20 -5.27 12.35
N ASP A 47 3.11 -5.62 11.66
CA ASP A 47 2.17 -4.66 11.09
C ASP A 47 1.58 -3.72 12.17
N GLU A 48 1.46 -4.19 13.42
CA GLU A 48 1.07 -3.38 14.57
C GLU A 48 2.04 -2.25 14.93
N GLU A 49 3.31 -2.34 14.52
CA GLU A 49 4.31 -1.27 14.65
C GLU A 49 4.30 -0.37 13.40
N ILE A 50 4.19 -0.96 12.22
CA ILE A 50 4.25 -0.27 10.92
C ILE A 50 3.04 0.63 10.67
N ILE A 51 1.82 0.12 10.90
CA ILE A 51 0.57 0.83 10.56
C ILE A 51 0.42 2.14 11.35
N PRO A 52 0.59 2.16 12.69
CA PRO A 52 0.51 3.40 13.45
C PRO A 52 1.63 4.39 13.11
N LEU A 53 2.84 3.90 12.81
CA LEU A 53 3.96 4.74 12.39
C LEU A 53 3.64 5.46 11.07
N CYS A 54 3.18 4.72 10.06
CA CYS A 54 2.82 5.28 8.76
C CYS A 54 1.67 6.27 8.88
N ALA A 55 0.66 5.97 9.72
CA ALA A 55 -0.45 6.89 9.96
C ALA A 55 0.02 8.21 10.59
N SER A 56 0.90 8.13 11.59
CA SER A 56 1.45 9.30 12.29
C SER A 56 2.30 10.18 11.38
N ASN A 57 3.10 9.57 10.51
CA ASN A 57 3.94 10.28 9.54
C ASN A 57 3.21 10.64 8.23
N LYS A 58 1.93 10.26 8.10
CA LYS A 58 1.14 10.43 6.87
C LYS A 58 1.82 9.79 5.65
N TRP A 59 2.30 8.57 5.79
CA TRP A 59 2.83 7.76 4.70
C TRP A 59 1.75 6.83 4.16
N LEU A 60 1.79 6.56 2.85
CA LEU A 60 0.97 5.56 2.19
C LEU A 60 1.73 4.24 2.20
N ILE A 61 1.14 3.16 2.72
CA ILE A 61 1.80 1.84 2.71
C ILE A 61 1.68 1.25 1.30
N ALA A 62 2.79 0.75 0.77
CA ALA A 62 2.88 -0.10 -0.42
C ALA A 62 3.43 -1.48 -0.01
N THR A 63 2.71 -2.55 -0.34
CA THR A 63 3.00 -3.93 0.14
C THR A 63 2.68 -4.99 -0.93
N THR A 64 3.32 -6.16 -0.86
CA THR A 64 2.94 -7.36 -1.62
C THR A 64 2.00 -8.27 -0.81
N ASP A 65 1.86 -8.08 0.50
CA ASP A 65 0.94 -8.86 1.34
C ASP A 65 -0.50 -8.35 1.19
N LYS A 66 -1.20 -8.91 0.19
CA LYS A 66 -2.64 -8.66 -0.01
C LYS A 66 -3.51 -9.00 1.21
N ASN A 67 -3.04 -9.88 2.11
CA ASN A 67 -3.78 -10.29 3.29
C ASN A 67 -3.62 -9.30 4.45
N MET A 68 -2.63 -8.40 4.43
CA MET A 68 -2.44 -7.35 5.44
C MET A 68 -3.72 -6.55 5.66
N ILE A 69 -4.46 -6.28 4.58
CA ILE A 69 -5.72 -5.51 4.61
C ILE A 69 -6.81 -6.24 5.39
N LEU A 70 -6.94 -7.56 5.19
CA LEU A 70 -7.97 -8.35 5.85
C LEU A 70 -7.57 -8.66 7.30
N ARG A 71 -6.30 -9.04 7.52
CA ARG A 71 -5.74 -9.38 8.83
C ARG A 71 -5.77 -8.18 9.79
N HIS A 72 -5.42 -6.99 9.30
CA HIS A 72 -5.30 -5.77 10.09
C HIS A 72 -6.40 -4.73 9.82
N ARG A 73 -7.56 -5.14 9.27
CA ARG A 73 -8.70 -4.25 8.97
C ARG A 73 -9.03 -3.31 10.14
N GLY A 74 -9.15 -3.86 11.35
CA GLY A 74 -9.50 -3.09 12.54
C GLY A 74 -8.46 -2.00 12.87
N LEU A 75 -7.18 -2.31 12.67
CA LEU A 75 -6.08 -1.39 12.92
C LEU A 75 -6.01 -0.29 11.85
N LEU A 76 -6.17 -0.66 10.57
CA LEU A 76 -6.23 0.28 9.46
C LEU A 76 -7.41 1.26 9.60
N LEU A 77 -8.57 0.78 10.07
CA LEU A 77 -9.73 1.63 10.38
C LEU A 77 -9.43 2.58 11.55
N ARG A 78 -8.89 2.07 12.65
CA ARG A 78 -8.55 2.85 13.84
C ARG A 78 -7.59 3.99 13.53
N HIS A 79 -6.54 3.72 12.76
CA HIS A 79 -5.52 4.71 12.43
C HIS A 79 -5.81 5.49 11.15
N ARG A 80 -6.95 5.23 10.49
CA ARG A 80 -7.31 5.81 9.18
C ARG A 80 -6.15 5.70 8.18
N GLN A 81 -5.61 4.49 8.05
CA GLN A 81 -4.43 4.23 7.23
C GLN A 81 -4.84 3.66 5.86
N SER A 82 -4.26 4.22 4.80
CA SER A 82 -4.46 3.75 3.43
C SER A 82 -3.31 2.85 2.97
N VAL A 83 -3.62 1.92 2.07
CA VAL A 83 -2.68 0.88 1.61
C VAL A 83 -2.82 0.69 0.10
N ILE A 84 -1.71 0.55 -0.62
CA ILE A 84 -1.66 -0.03 -1.96
C ILE A 84 -1.02 -1.41 -1.85
N PHE A 85 -1.62 -2.40 -2.48
CA PHE A 85 -1.07 -3.75 -2.55
C PHE A 85 -1.02 -4.26 -3.98
N THR A 86 -0.04 -5.11 -4.27
CA THR A 86 0.06 -5.82 -5.54
C THR A 86 -0.70 -7.15 -5.47
N THR A 87 -1.28 -7.59 -6.60
CA THR A 87 -2.14 -8.79 -6.60
C THR A 87 -1.39 -10.12 -6.55
N ASN A 88 -0.11 -10.13 -6.93
CA ASN A 88 0.76 -11.32 -6.85
C ASN A 88 1.71 -11.18 -5.67
N CYS A 89 1.47 -12.00 -4.65
CA CYS A 89 2.11 -11.95 -3.33
C CYS A 89 3.56 -12.48 -3.30
N ASN A 90 4.14 -12.90 -4.43
CA ASN A 90 5.46 -13.54 -4.50
C ASN A 90 6.31 -13.05 -5.69
N ASP A 91 5.95 -11.91 -6.28
CA ASP A 91 6.70 -11.36 -7.40
C ASP A 91 7.25 -10.02 -6.93
N ASP A 92 8.47 -9.98 -6.42
CA ASP A 92 9.24 -8.76 -6.13
C ASP A 92 9.81 -8.13 -7.42
N ASN A 93 9.37 -8.65 -8.57
CA ASN A 93 9.86 -8.26 -9.88
C ASN A 93 9.62 -6.78 -10.18
N LEU A 94 10.71 -6.04 -10.07
CA LEU A 94 10.81 -4.60 -10.36
C LEU A 94 10.21 -4.26 -11.72
N THR A 95 10.41 -5.12 -12.72
CA THR A 95 9.96 -4.88 -14.10
C THR A 95 8.45 -4.91 -14.26
N VAL A 96 7.73 -5.55 -13.33
CA VAL A 96 6.27 -5.59 -13.33
C VAL A 96 5.70 -4.40 -12.57
N TRP A 97 6.23 -4.13 -11.38
CA TRP A 97 5.60 -3.19 -10.45
C TRP A 97 6.03 -1.75 -10.63
N VAL A 98 7.31 -1.47 -10.88
CA VAL A 98 7.80 -0.09 -11.04
C VAL A 98 7.09 0.62 -12.19
N PRO A 99 6.93 0.03 -13.40
CA PRO A 99 6.16 0.67 -14.46
C PRO A 99 4.69 0.86 -14.10
N GLY A 100 4.13 -0.06 -13.31
CA GLY A 100 2.76 0.04 -12.80
C GLY A 100 2.57 1.22 -11.84
N PHE A 101 3.51 1.44 -10.93
CA PHE A 101 3.52 2.60 -10.03
C PHE A 101 3.74 3.89 -10.81
N GLU A 102 4.74 3.94 -11.69
CA GLU A 102 5.04 5.10 -12.54
C GLU A 102 3.80 5.54 -13.34
N LYS A 103 3.18 4.62 -14.09
CA LYS A 103 1.97 4.85 -14.87
C LYS A 103 0.83 5.43 -14.03
N ASN A 104 0.73 5.03 -12.76
CA ASN A 104 -0.34 5.46 -11.85
C ASN A 104 0.06 6.58 -10.90
N LYS A 105 1.27 7.14 -10.98
CA LYS A 105 1.77 8.13 -10.02
C LYS A 105 0.81 9.29 -9.82
N ALA A 106 0.36 9.92 -10.91
CA ALA A 106 -0.59 11.03 -10.84
C ALA A 106 -1.94 10.62 -10.22
N LYS A 107 -2.40 9.39 -10.48
CA LYS A 107 -3.65 8.84 -9.91
C LYS A 107 -3.50 8.55 -8.41
N ILE A 108 -2.36 8.02 -7.99
CA ILE A 108 -2.01 7.78 -6.58
C ILE A 108 -1.93 9.11 -5.84
N ASP A 109 -1.17 10.08 -6.36
CA ASP A 109 -1.03 11.42 -5.77
C ASP A 109 -2.39 12.13 -5.64
N ARG A 110 -3.23 12.04 -6.68
CA ARG A 110 -4.58 12.63 -6.66
C ARG A 110 -5.48 11.96 -5.64
N THR A 111 -5.44 10.63 -5.54
CA THR A 111 -6.22 9.87 -4.57
C THR A 111 -5.78 10.20 -3.15
N TRP A 112 -4.47 10.18 -2.90
CA TRP A 112 -3.89 10.56 -1.60
C TRP A 112 -4.37 11.95 -1.15
N LYS A 113 -4.38 12.92 -2.06
CA LYS A 113 -4.77 14.29 -1.76
C LYS A 113 -6.27 14.48 -1.58
N LYS A 114 -7.11 13.77 -2.34
CA LYS A 114 -8.55 14.07 -2.43
C LYS A 114 -9.47 13.07 -1.75
N ARG A 115 -9.01 11.83 -1.54
CA ARG A 115 -9.83 10.79 -0.93
C ARG A 115 -9.53 10.73 0.56
N GLU A 116 -10.59 10.77 1.35
CA GLU A 116 -10.49 10.60 2.79
C GLU A 116 -10.06 9.16 3.11
N PRO A 117 -9.07 8.95 3.99
CA PRO A 117 -8.68 7.61 4.42
C PRO A 117 -9.69 6.99 5.41
N PRO A 118 -9.69 5.66 5.58
CA PRO A 118 -8.83 4.69 4.90
C PRO A 118 -9.40 4.20 3.58
N TRP A 119 -8.52 4.05 2.59
CA TRP A 119 -8.83 3.46 1.29
C TRP A 119 -7.75 2.45 0.90
N VAL A 120 -8.10 1.54 -0.02
CA VAL A 120 -7.18 0.53 -0.52
C VAL A 120 -7.02 0.63 -2.03
N GLY A 121 -5.78 0.54 -2.51
CA GLY A 121 -5.45 0.45 -3.91
C GLY A 121 -4.98 -0.97 -4.25
N ARG A 122 -5.52 -1.57 -5.31
CA ARG A 122 -5.07 -2.86 -5.83
C ARG A 122 -4.37 -2.63 -7.17
N LEU A 123 -3.06 -2.89 -7.21
CA LEU A 123 -2.26 -2.80 -8.42
C LEU A 123 -2.09 -4.19 -9.05
N HIS A 124 -2.52 -4.32 -10.30
CA HIS A 124 -2.39 -5.55 -11.09
C HIS A 124 -1.15 -5.47 -12.00
N PRO A 125 -0.61 -6.63 -12.44
CA PRO A 125 0.37 -6.67 -13.51
C PRO A 125 -0.11 -5.87 -14.74
N GLY A 126 0.80 -5.15 -15.40
CA GLY A 126 0.45 -4.24 -16.51
C GLY A 126 -0.06 -2.85 -16.06
N GLY A 127 -0.07 -2.59 -14.75
CA GLY A 127 -0.31 -1.27 -14.19
C GLY A 127 -1.78 -0.85 -14.17
N HIS A 128 -2.72 -1.80 -14.10
CA HIS A 128 -4.11 -1.47 -13.79
C HIS A 128 -4.26 -1.25 -12.28
N LEU A 129 -4.66 -0.04 -11.87
CA LEU A 129 -4.87 0.32 -10.47
C LEU A 129 -6.36 0.52 -10.17
N GLU A 130 -6.90 -0.31 -9.29
CA GLU A 130 -8.24 -0.15 -8.72
C GLU A 130 -8.16 0.52 -7.35
N ILE A 131 -9.18 1.29 -6.96
CA ILE A 131 -9.19 2.02 -5.68
C ILE A 131 -10.56 1.88 -5.03
N PHE A 132 -10.57 1.43 -3.78
CA PHE A 132 -11.78 1.09 -3.03
C PHE A 132 -11.80 1.79 -1.66
N ASP A 133 -13.00 1.98 -1.12
CA ASP A 133 -13.15 2.24 0.32
C ASP A 133 -12.75 0.96 1.08
N LEU A 134 -11.99 1.10 2.17
CA LEU A 134 -11.52 -0.07 2.92
C LEU A 134 -12.69 -0.97 3.37
N ILE A 135 -13.77 -0.37 3.88
CA ILE A 135 -14.95 -1.10 4.35
C ILE A 135 -15.54 -1.96 3.22
N LYS A 136 -15.89 -1.31 2.09
CA LYS A 136 -16.48 -1.98 0.92
C LYS A 136 -15.58 -3.08 0.38
N TYR A 137 -14.28 -2.83 0.32
CA TYR A 137 -13.32 -3.85 -0.09
C TYR A 137 -13.40 -5.08 0.82
N THR A 138 -13.28 -4.90 2.14
CA THR A 138 -13.30 -6.03 3.08
C THR A 138 -14.62 -6.81 3.08
N GLU A 139 -15.75 -6.12 2.89
CA GLU A 139 -17.07 -6.76 2.76
C GLU A 139 -17.17 -7.61 1.49
N SER A 140 -16.71 -7.10 0.34
CA SER A 140 -16.68 -7.85 -0.92
C SER A 140 -15.85 -9.14 -0.83
N GLN A 141 -14.73 -9.10 -0.09
CA GLN A 141 -13.87 -10.26 0.10
C GLN A 141 -14.54 -11.30 1.00
N ALA A 142 -15.22 -10.86 2.07
CA ALA A 142 -15.97 -11.73 2.96
C ALA A 142 -17.11 -12.47 2.21
N GLU A 143 -17.83 -11.78 1.33
CA GLU A 143 -18.89 -12.38 0.50
C GLU A 143 -18.32 -13.42 -0.47
N THR A 144 -17.19 -13.13 -1.11
CA THR A 144 -16.50 -14.06 -2.02
C THR A 144 -16.09 -15.35 -1.29
N VAL A 145 -15.57 -15.24 -0.07
CA VAL A 145 -15.21 -16.40 0.75
C VAL A 145 -16.43 -17.23 1.13
N ARG A 146 -17.56 -16.58 1.47
CA ARG A 146 -18.82 -17.28 1.78
C ARG A 146 -19.34 -18.06 0.57
N LYS A 147 -19.36 -17.45 -0.62
CA LYS A 147 -19.83 -18.10 -1.85
C LYS A 147 -18.99 -19.30 -2.27
N ARG A 148 -17.70 -19.35 -1.91
CA ARG A 148 -16.81 -20.49 -2.20
C ARG A 148 -16.95 -21.66 -1.23
N ARG A 149 -17.64 -21.46 -0.10
CA ARG A 149 -17.87 -22.48 0.94
C ARG A 149 -19.23 -23.17 0.82
N ASN A 150 -20.11 -22.63 -0.03
CA ASN A 150 -21.40 -23.22 -0.40
C ASN A 150 -21.28 -23.86 -1.77
#